data_AF-A0A9X7TEZ9-F1
#
_entry.id   AF-A0A9X7TEZ9-F1
#
_cell.length_a   1.000
_cell.length_b   1.000
_cell.length_c   1.000
_cell.angle_alpha   90.00
_cell.angle_beta   90.00
_cell.angle_gamma   90.00
#
_symmetry.space_group_name_H-M   'P 1'
#
loop_
_entity.id
_entity.type
_entity.pdbx_description
1 polymer ?
#
loop_
_entity_poly.entity_id
_entity_poly.type
_entity_poly.pdbx_seq_one_letter_code
_entity_poly.pdbx_strand_id
1 'polypeptide(L)'
;MIVPVFVSRRSIEELCYAEKEFGETVVYCDDYEADHEYTVDEVEFDEQDLEDIIDEYLEDILEILKKNYKKKLSVLLKADSGKF
;
A
#
# COMPACT_ATOMS: atom_id res chain seq x y z
N MET A 1 8.83 -4.89 -8.59
CA MET A 1 7.36 -4.93 -8.69
C MET A 1 6.90 -3.50 -8.86
N ILE A 2 6.11 -3.19 -9.88
CA ILE A 2 5.63 -1.81 -10.13
C ILE A 2 4.16 -1.79 -9.73
N VAL A 3 3.85 -1.15 -8.60
CA VAL A 3 2.48 -0.99 -8.08
C VAL A 3 1.99 0.40 -8.50
N PRO A 4 0.87 0.53 -9.22
CA PRO A 4 0.35 1.82 -9.64
C PRO A 4 -0.26 2.55 -8.44
N VAL A 5 0.47 3.55 -7.91
CA VAL A 5 -0.03 4.40 -6.83
C VAL A 5 -0.82 5.57 -7.42
N PHE A 6 -2.05 5.78 -6.95
CA PHE A 6 -2.86 6.93 -7.36
C PHE A 6 -2.41 8.19 -6.62
N VAL A 7 -1.49 8.95 -7.22
CA VAL A 7 -1.04 10.23 -6.66
C VAL A 7 -2.03 11.33 -7.06
N SER A 8 -2.60 12.02 -6.07
CA SER A 8 -3.52 13.12 -6.32
C SER A 8 -2.81 14.25 -7.08
N ARG A 9 -3.51 14.93 -8.00
CA ARG A 9 -2.92 16.03 -8.81
C ARG A 9 -2.28 17.15 -7.96
N ARG A 10 -2.81 17.39 -6.76
CA ARG A 10 -2.27 18.40 -5.83
C ARG A 10 -0.94 17.96 -5.23
N SER A 11 -0.77 16.67 -5.00
CA SER A 11 0.49 16.05 -4.54
C SER A 11 1.55 16.08 -5.66
N ILE A 12 1.15 15.99 -6.93
CA ILE A 12 2.05 16.21 -8.08
C ILE A 12 2.56 17.66 -8.15
N GLU A 13 1.72 18.65 -7.80
CA GLU A 13 2.12 20.06 -7.74
C GLU A 13 3.05 20.36 -6.53
N GLU A 14 3.03 19.54 -5.48
CA GLU A 14 4.05 19.61 -4.40
C GLU A 14 5.39 18.98 -4.82
N LEU A 15 5.36 18.04 -5.77
CA LEU A 15 6.55 17.39 -6.33
C LEU A 15 7.20 18.22 -7.45
N CYS A 16 6.50 19.18 -8.04
CA CYS A 16 7.03 20.01 -9.13
C CYS A 16 6.89 21.50 -8.84
N TYR A 17 7.99 22.24 -8.87
CA TYR A 17 7.96 23.70 -8.81
C TYR A 17 8.49 24.33 -10.10
N ALA A 18 7.94 25.49 -10.44
CA ALA A 18 8.35 26.24 -11.62
C ALA A 18 9.12 27.49 -11.19
N GLU A 19 10.33 27.66 -11.71
CA GLU A 19 11.19 28.82 -11.46
C GLU A 19 11.49 29.56 -12.77
N LYS A 20 11.63 30.89 -12.68
CA LYS A 20 12.01 31.71 -13.84
C LYS A 20 13.52 31.87 -13.90
N GLU A 21 14.14 31.16 -14.82
CA GLU A 21 15.56 31.29 -15.14
C GLU A 21 15.74 31.88 -16.53
N PHE A 22 16.67 32.84 -16.68
CA PHE A 22 17.03 33.46 -17.96
C PHE A 22 15.85 34.00 -18.81
N GLY A 23 14.73 34.34 -18.19
CA GLY A 23 13.54 34.86 -18.88
C GLY A 23 12.56 33.79 -19.36
N GLU A 24 12.86 32.52 -19.15
CA GLU A 24 11.99 31.37 -19.46
C GLU A 24 11.50 30.72 -18.16
N THR A 25 10.37 30.02 -18.22
CA THR A 25 9.84 29.28 -17.06
C THR A 25 10.32 27.84 -17.15
N VAL A 26 11.17 27.44 -16.21
CA VAL A 26 11.74 26.09 -16.11
C VAL A 26 10.97 25.34 -15.02
N VAL A 27 10.54 24.12 -15.33
CA VAL A 27 9.80 23.26 -14.39
C VAL A 27 10.76 22.21 -13.86
N TYR A 28 10.95 22.19 -12.54
CA TYR A 28 11.69 21.17 -11.81
C TYR A 28 10.68 20.25 -11.15
N CYS A 29 10.78 18.96 -11.44
CA CYS A 29 10.00 17.92 -10.78
C CYS A 29 10.94 17.03 -9.98
N ASP A 30 10.49 16.58 -8.81
CA ASP A 30 11.10 15.51 -8.05
C ASP A 30 11.18 14.26 -8.94
N ASP A 31 12.23 13.48 -8.76
CA ASP A 31 12.58 12.41 -9.70
C ASP A 31 11.45 11.37 -9.77
N TYR A 32 10.90 11.16 -10.97
CA TYR A 32 9.82 10.20 -11.21
C TYR A 32 10.27 8.75 -10.89
N GLU A 33 11.58 8.50 -10.85
CA GLU A 33 12.20 7.24 -10.44
C GLU A 33 12.54 7.16 -8.94
N ALA A 34 12.08 8.11 -8.11
CA ALA A 34 12.31 8.05 -6.68
C ALA A 34 11.57 6.85 -6.03
N ASP A 35 12.33 6.00 -5.35
CA ASP A 35 11.76 4.98 -4.46
C ASP A 35 11.09 5.71 -3.29
N HIS A 36 9.76 5.63 -3.22
CA HIS A 36 8.99 6.18 -2.13
C HIS A 36 8.74 5.09 -1.09
N GLU A 37 9.33 5.27 0.10
CA GLU A 37 9.08 4.41 1.25
C GLU A 37 7.84 4.91 1.99
N TYR A 38 6.84 4.05 2.14
CA TYR A 38 5.63 4.32 2.92
C TYR A 38 5.51 3.29 4.04
N THR A 39 5.05 3.73 5.21
CA THR A 39 4.67 2.81 6.28
C THR A 39 3.23 2.33 6.11
N VAL A 40 2.87 1.22 6.75
CA VAL A 40 1.53 0.61 6.63
C VAL A 40 0.41 1.57 7.09
N ASP A 41 0.71 2.47 8.03
CA ASP A 41 -0.22 3.49 8.52
C ASP A 41 -0.37 4.72 7.61
N GLU A 42 0.47 4.84 6.59
CA GLU A 42 0.39 5.89 5.57
C GLU A 42 -0.41 5.44 4.32
N VAL A 43 -0.81 4.17 4.28
CA VAL A 43 -1.53 3.56 3.15
C VAL A 43 -2.93 3.13 3.60
N GLU A 44 -3.94 3.53 2.84
CA GLU A 44 -5.32 3.07 3.00
C GLU A 44 -5.56 1.92 2.02
N PHE A 45 -6.02 0.77 2.53
CA PHE A 45 -6.35 -0.41 1.72
C PHE A 45 -7.86 -0.56 1.67
N ASP A 46 -8.40 -0.74 0.46
CA ASP A 46 -9.77 -1.19 0.29
C ASP A 46 -9.88 -2.73 0.32
N GLU A 47 -11.11 -3.25 0.24
CA GLU A 47 -11.35 -4.70 0.30
C GLU A 47 -10.70 -5.44 -0.88
N GLN A 48 -10.70 -4.84 -2.07
CA GLN A 48 -10.12 -5.44 -3.26
C GLN A 48 -8.59 -5.48 -3.16
N ASP A 49 -7.96 -4.42 -2.64
CA ASP A 49 -6.52 -4.40 -2.38
C ASP A 49 -6.11 -5.54 -1.43
N LEU A 50 -6.91 -5.79 -0.39
CA LEU A 50 -6.64 -6.86 0.56
C LEU A 50 -6.80 -8.24 -0.06
N GLU A 51 -7.80 -8.45 -0.92
CA GLU A 51 -7.98 -9.71 -1.67
C GLU A 51 -6.77 -9.98 -2.57
N ASP A 52 -6.33 -8.99 -3.34
CA ASP A 52 -5.16 -9.11 -4.23
C ASP A 52 -3.87 -9.42 -3.44
N ILE A 53 -3.65 -8.74 -2.30
CA ILE A 53 -2.52 -9.02 -1.40
C ILE A 53 -2.60 -10.45 -0.85
N ILE A 54 -3.79 -10.90 -0.44
CA ILE A 54 -3.96 -12.25 0.08
C ILE A 54 -3.68 -13.28 -1.01
N ASP A 55 -4.14 -13.08 -2.23
CA ASP A 55 -3.96 -14.03 -3.33
C ASP A 55 -2.48 -14.13 -3.76
N GLU A 56 -1.76 -13.01 -3.82
CA GLU A 56 -0.35 -12.99 -4.20
C GLU A 56 0.56 -13.59 -3.12
N TYR A 57 0.27 -13.31 -1.84
CA TYR A 57 1.15 -13.68 -0.71
C TYR A 57 0.53 -14.72 0.22
N LEU A 58 -0.42 -15.52 -0.27
CA LEU A 58 -1.24 -16.42 0.54
C LEU A 58 -0.39 -17.33 1.43
N GLU A 59 0.64 -17.96 0.88
CA GLU A 59 1.47 -18.93 1.59
C GLU A 59 2.19 -18.29 2.78
N ASP A 60 2.84 -17.16 2.57
CA ASP A 60 3.57 -16.43 3.61
C ASP A 60 2.62 -15.92 4.70
N ILE A 61 1.46 -15.39 4.29
CA ILE A 61 0.42 -14.93 5.22
C ILE A 61 -0.05 -16.10 6.09
N LEU A 62 -0.30 -17.28 5.49
CA LEU A 62 -0.71 -18.47 6.24
C LEU A 62 0.37 -18.93 7.23
N GLU A 63 1.65 -18.85 6.87
CA GLU A 63 2.74 -19.16 7.80
C GLU A 63 2.81 -18.18 8.98
N ILE A 64 2.70 -16.88 8.71
CA ILE A 64 2.64 -15.82 9.73
C ILE A 64 1.45 -16.06 10.67
N LEU A 65 0.28 -16.35 10.10
CA LEU A 65 -0.95 -16.63 10.84
C LEU A 65 -0.80 -17.87 11.74
N LYS A 66 -0.22 -18.96 11.24
CA LYS A 66 0.06 -20.17 12.04
C LYS A 66 1.03 -19.91 13.19
N LYS A 67 2.08 -19.12 12.95
CA LYS A 67 3.15 -18.86 13.93
C LYS A 67 2.68 -17.90 15.04
N ASN A 68 2.04 -16.80 14.64
CA ASN A 68 1.81 -15.67 15.55
C ASN A 68 0.35 -15.56 16.00
N TYR A 69 -0.60 -16.05 15.21
CA TYR A 69 -2.03 -15.79 15.40
C TYR A 69 -2.88 -17.04 15.69
N LYS A 70 -2.24 -18.19 15.95
CA LYS A 70 -2.89 -19.48 16.24
C LYS A 70 -4.05 -19.40 17.24
N LYS A 71 -3.90 -18.62 18.32
CA LYS A 71 -4.95 -18.44 19.34
C LYS A 71 -6.19 -17.75 18.75
N LYS A 72 -6.02 -16.64 18.03
CA LYS A 72 -7.13 -15.91 17.38
C LYS A 72 -7.82 -16.80 16.34
N LEU A 73 -7.05 -17.52 15.52
CA LEU A 73 -7.59 -18.47 14.54
C LEU A 73 -8.46 -19.55 15.21
N SER A 74 -8.00 -20.12 16.33
CA SER A 74 -8.77 -21.14 17.04
C SER A 74 -10.09 -20.64 17.63
N VAL A 75 -10.19 -19.35 17.95
CA VAL A 75 -11.44 -18.73 18.42
C VAL A 75 -12.43 -18.59 17.26
N LEU A 76 -11.96 -18.12 16.11
CA LEU A 76 -12.78 -18.00 14.90
C LEU A 76 -13.34 -19.36 14.46
N LEU A 77 -12.49 -20.38 14.36
CA LEU A 77 -12.90 -21.73 13.97
C LEU A 77 -13.92 -22.36 14.94
N LYS A 78 -13.79 -22.08 16.24
CA LYS A 78 -14.76 -22.56 17.24
C LYS A 78 -16.10 -21.84 17.13
N ALA A 79 -16.10 -20.54 16.82
CA ALA A 79 -17.31 -19.78 16.60
C ALA A 79 -18.11 -20.30 15.39
N ASP A 80 -17.42 -20.77 14.35
CA ASP A 80 -18.06 -21.36 13.17
C ASP A 80 -18.57 -22.79 13.42
N SER A 81 -17.89 -23.57 14.27
CA SER A 81 -18.33 -24.92 14.64
C SER A 81 -19.60 -24.97 15.53
N GLY A 82 -20.06 -23.82 16.03
CA GLY A 82 -21.29 -23.69 16.83
C GLY A 82 -22.54 -23.31 16.03
N LYS A 83 -22.45 -23.24 14.70
CA LYS A 83 -23.55 -22.82 13.79
C LYS A 83 -24.24 -23.96 13.03
N PHE A 84 -24.08 -25.21 13.44
CA PHE A 84 -24.79 -26.36 12.88
C PHE A 84 -25.46 -27.20 13.96
#